data_AF-A0A2E0JHK4-F1
#
_entry.id   AF-A0A2E0JHK4-F1
#
_cell.length_a   1.000
_cell.length_b   1.000
_cell.length_c   1.000
_cell.angle_alpha   90.00
_cell.angle_beta   90.00
_cell.angle_gamma   90.00
#
_symmetry.space_group_name_H-M   'P 1'
#
loop_
_entity.id
_entity.type
_entity.pdbx_description
1 polymer ?
#
loop_
_entity_poly.entity_id
_entity_poly.type
_entity_poly.pdbx_seq_one_letter_code
_entity_poly.pdbx_strand_id
1 'polypeptide(L)'
;MGFIIRSIFWLSLVLLLLPIGGTGGQDSAETPQVGALQALGAAREAITDMIGICERKPEVCATGRAALQTIGARARESARFAYEMLEEPTDAPSEAAATGGETPLTTGSVPDQPADQ
;
A
#
# COMPACT_ATOMS: atom_id res chain seq x y z
N MET A 1 6.51 -10.76 22.13
CA MET A 1 6.45 -10.44 20.69
C MET A 1 5.24 -11.00 19.92
N GLY A 2 4.23 -11.64 20.53
CA GLY A 2 3.09 -12.19 19.75
C GLY A 2 1.91 -11.23 19.57
N PHE A 3 1.78 -10.20 20.41
CA PHE A 3 0.57 -9.39 20.50
C PHE A 3 0.35 -8.51 19.27
N ILE A 4 1.37 -7.82 18.76
CA ILE A 4 1.22 -6.90 17.62
C ILE A 4 0.86 -7.64 16.33
N ILE A 5 1.53 -8.75 16.03
CA ILE A 5 1.19 -9.59 14.88
C ILE A 5 -0.24 -10.10 15.00
N ARG A 6 -0.65 -10.54 16.21
CA ARG A 6 -2.03 -10.95 16.45
C ARG A 6 -2.99 -9.78 16.26
N SER A 7 -2.70 -8.60 16.80
CA SER A 7 -3.55 -7.41 16.72
C SER A 7 -3.70 -6.90 15.30
N ILE A 8 -2.64 -6.75 14.52
CA ILE A 8 -2.72 -6.31 13.11
C ILE A 8 -3.47 -7.34 12.28
N PHE A 9 -3.20 -8.62 12.49
CA PHE A 9 -3.92 -9.70 11.82
C PHE A 9 -5.42 -9.65 12.15
N TRP A 10 -5.77 -9.57 13.44
CA TRP A 10 -7.16 -9.50 13.88
C TRP A 10 -7.84 -8.22 13.42
N LEU A 11 -7.16 -7.07 13.47
CA LEU A 11 -7.67 -5.79 12.98
C LEU A 11 -7.96 -5.87 11.48
N SER A 12 -7.01 -6.36 10.68
CA SER A 12 -7.19 -6.52 9.24
C SER A 12 -8.35 -7.48 8.91
N LEU A 13 -8.46 -8.60 9.64
CA LEU A 13 -9.57 -9.54 9.49
C LEU A 13 -10.92 -8.90 9.85
N VAL A 14 -10.96 -8.14 10.95
CA VAL A 14 -12.15 -7.40 11.38
C VAL A 14 -12.51 -6.33 10.36
N LEU A 15 -11.56 -5.58 9.80
CA LEU A 15 -11.81 -4.58 8.75
C LEU A 15 -12.30 -5.22 7.45
N LEU A 16 -11.85 -6.44 7.14
CA LEU A 16 -12.36 -7.20 6.01
C LEU A 16 -13.80 -7.68 6.28
N LEU A 17 -14.13 -8.00 7.53
CA LEU A 17 -15.45 -8.50 7.93
C LEU A 17 -16.46 -7.38 8.20
N LEU A 18 -16.02 -6.22 8.66
CA LEU A 18 -16.83 -5.01 8.79
C LEU A 18 -17.01 -4.42 7.39
N PRO A 19 -18.21 -4.48 6.79
CA PRO A 19 -18.47 -3.67 5.61
C PRO A 19 -18.21 -2.20 5.97
N ILE A 20 -17.30 -1.56 5.23
CA ILE A 20 -16.96 -0.15 5.41
C ILE A 20 -18.08 0.68 4.74
N GLY A 21 -19.27 0.62 5.33
CA GLY A 21 -20.48 1.32 4.90
C GLY A 21 -21.15 1.87 6.15
N GLY A 22 -20.78 3.09 6.53
CA GLY A 22 -21.29 3.74 7.73
C GLY A 22 -22.81 3.87 7.70
N THR A 23 -23.45 3.43 8.77
CA THR A 23 -24.79 3.85 9.18
C THR A 23 -24.75 5.34 9.51
N GLY A 24 -25.12 6.19 8.56
CA GLY A 24 -25.16 7.64 8.76
C GLY A 24 -26.18 8.28 7.84
N GLY A 25 -27.33 8.64 8.41
CA GLY A 25 -28.31 9.54 7.80
C GLY A 25 -29.35 8.84 6.92
N GLN A 26 -30.58 8.82 7.42
CA GLN A 26 -31.75 8.93 6.56
C GLN A 26 -31.49 10.15 5.65
N ASP A 27 -31.72 10.02 4.34
CA ASP A 27 -31.43 11.01 3.29
C ASP A 27 -30.00 10.99 2.70
N SER A 28 -29.69 9.94 1.93
CA SER A 28 -29.13 10.08 0.58
C SER A 28 -29.16 8.75 -0.14
N ALA A 29 -29.95 8.69 -1.20
CA ALA A 29 -29.90 7.61 -2.18
C ALA A 29 -28.48 7.48 -2.75
N GLU A 30 -28.09 6.24 -3.11
CA GLU A 30 -26.96 5.95 -4.00
C GLU A 30 -25.53 6.00 -3.43
N THR A 31 -25.28 5.57 -2.19
CA THR A 31 -23.93 5.05 -1.87
C THR A 31 -23.89 3.54 -2.13
N PRO A 32 -23.21 3.06 -3.20
CA PRO A 32 -23.08 1.64 -3.43
C PRO A 32 -22.28 1.02 -2.29
N GLN A 33 -22.97 0.26 -1.43
CA GLN A 33 -22.34 -0.57 -0.43
C GLN A 33 -21.57 -1.68 -1.15
N VAL A 34 -20.27 -1.49 -1.34
CA VAL A 34 -19.38 -2.53 -1.87
C VAL A 34 -19.05 -3.52 -0.76
N GLY A 35 -19.56 -4.75 -0.89
CA GLY A 35 -19.22 -5.82 0.05
C GLY A 35 -17.74 -6.22 -0.07
N ALA A 36 -17.12 -6.69 1.02
CA ALA A 36 -15.69 -7.05 1.04
C ALA A 36 -15.32 -8.11 -0.01
N LEU A 37 -16.18 -9.10 -0.24
CA LEU A 37 -15.98 -10.11 -1.29
C LEU A 37 -16.08 -9.52 -2.70
N GLN A 38 -16.97 -8.54 -2.90
CA GLN A 38 -17.13 -7.84 -4.17
C GLN A 38 -15.92 -6.94 -4.45
N ALA A 39 -15.40 -6.24 -3.43
CA ALA A 39 -14.19 -5.46 -3.53
C ALA A 39 -12.96 -6.33 -3.85
N LEU A 40 -12.82 -7.50 -3.20
CA LEU A 40 -11.75 -8.45 -3.51
C LEU A 40 -11.87 -8.99 -4.94
N GLY A 41 -13.08 -9.31 -5.40
CA GLY A 41 -13.36 -9.71 -6.77
C GLY A 41 -12.94 -8.63 -7.78
N ALA A 42 -13.39 -7.40 -7.56
CA ALA A 42 -13.07 -6.25 -8.40
C ALA A 42 -11.56 -5.95 -8.44
N ALA A 43 -10.87 -6.08 -7.30
CA ALA A 43 -9.42 -5.89 -7.25
C ALA A 43 -8.67 -6.96 -8.07
N ARG A 44 -9.08 -8.23 -7.99
CA ARG A 44 -8.51 -9.32 -8.81
C ARG A 44 -8.77 -9.11 -10.30
N GLU A 45 -9.98 -8.64 -10.62
CA GLU A 45 -10.36 -8.32 -12.00
C GLU A 45 -9.52 -7.16 -12.55
N ALA A 46 -9.29 -6.11 -11.77
CA ALA A 46 -8.40 -5.02 -12.14
C ALA A 46 -6.94 -5.48 -12.38
N ILE A 47 -6.42 -6.39 -11.56
CA ILE A 47 -5.09 -6.98 -11.79
C ILE A 47 -5.07 -7.77 -13.11
N THR A 48 -6.15 -8.48 -13.42
CA THR A 48 -6.26 -9.24 -14.67
C THR A 48 -6.30 -8.29 -15.88
N ASP A 49 -6.98 -7.14 -15.78
CA ASP A 49 -6.99 -6.14 -16.86
C ASP A 49 -5.61 -5.49 -17.05
N MET A 50 -4.83 -5.28 -15.98
CA MET A 50 -3.45 -4.82 -16.11
C MET A 50 -2.59 -5.80 -16.91
N ILE A 51 -2.84 -7.11 -16.81
CA ILE A 51 -2.16 -8.11 -17.65
C ILE A 51 -2.58 -7.94 -19.12
N GLY A 52 -3.85 -7.65 -19.39
CA GLY A 52 -4.33 -7.33 -20.74
C GLY A 52 -3.69 -6.07 -21.35
N ILE A 53 -3.25 -5.11 -20.52
CA ILE A 53 -2.45 -3.97 -21.00
C ILE A 53 -1.12 -4.44 -21.59
N CYS A 54 -0.48 -5.47 -21.04
CA CYS A 54 0.77 -6.01 -21.56
C CYS A 54 0.63 -6.58 -22.98
N GLU A 55 -0.53 -7.16 -23.31
CA GLU A 55 -0.81 -7.64 -24.67
C GLU A 55 -1.02 -6.47 -25.65
N ARG A 56 -1.64 -5.37 -25.19
CA ARG A 56 -1.93 -4.19 -26.02
C ARG A 56 -0.74 -3.23 -26.16
N LYS A 57 0.13 -3.15 -25.15
CA LYS A 57 1.22 -2.17 -25.00
C LYS A 57 2.45 -2.83 -24.34
N PRO A 58 3.24 -3.62 -25.10
CA PRO A 58 4.37 -4.37 -24.55
C PRO A 58 5.48 -3.48 -23.97
N GLU A 59 5.64 -2.27 -24.50
CA GLU A 59 6.62 -1.28 -24.02
C GLU A 59 6.32 -0.78 -22.60
N VAL A 60 5.04 -0.58 -22.29
CA VAL A 60 4.58 -0.15 -20.96
C VAL A 60 4.80 -1.28 -19.95
N CYS A 61 4.51 -2.52 -20.36
CA CYS A 61 4.73 -3.69 -19.54
C CYS A 61 6.22 -3.94 -19.25
N ALA A 62 7.10 -3.77 -20.25
CA ALA A 62 8.54 -3.91 -20.08
C ALA A 62 9.10 -2.86 -19.10
N THR A 63 8.70 -1.61 -19.27
CA THR A 63 9.11 -0.49 -18.39
C THR A 63 8.55 -0.67 -16.97
N GLY A 64 7.27 -1.02 -16.85
CA GLY A 64 6.61 -1.29 -15.57
C GLY A 64 7.26 -2.46 -14.83
N ARG A 65 7.65 -3.53 -15.53
CA ARG A 65 8.39 -4.65 -14.93
C ARG A 65 9.74 -4.22 -14.38
N ALA A 66 10.49 -3.41 -15.14
CA ALA A 66 11.78 -2.89 -14.68
C ALA A 66 11.61 -2.00 -13.43
N ALA A 67 10.58 -1.14 -13.42
CA ALA A 67 10.25 -0.31 -12.27
C ALA A 67 9.82 -1.15 -11.04
N LEU A 68 8.98 -2.18 -11.23
CA LEU A 68 8.57 -3.05 -10.14
C LEU A 68 9.73 -3.87 -9.57
N GLN A 69 10.72 -4.24 -10.38
CA GLN A 69 11.93 -4.91 -9.90
C GLN A 69 12.76 -3.99 -8.98
N THR A 70 12.95 -2.73 -9.35
CA THR A 70 13.70 -1.77 -8.52
C THR A 70 12.96 -1.45 -7.23
N ILE A 71 11.66 -1.16 -7.32
CA ILE A 71 10.79 -0.92 -6.15
C ILE A 71 10.78 -2.16 -5.25
N GLY A 72 10.62 -3.36 -5.82
CA GLY A 72 10.58 -4.61 -5.07
C GLY A 72 11.89 -4.92 -4.34
N ALA A 73 13.04 -4.60 -4.93
CA ALA A 73 14.33 -4.72 -4.24
C ALA A 73 14.39 -3.81 -3.01
N ARG A 74 14.00 -2.54 -3.15
CA ARG A 74 13.94 -1.58 -2.03
C ARG A 74 12.92 -1.97 -0.96
N ALA A 75 11.76 -2.47 -1.37
CA ALA A 75 10.70 -2.92 -0.47
C ALA A 75 11.15 -4.10 0.42
N ARG A 76 12.02 -4.97 -0.10
CA ARG A 76 12.62 -6.06 0.71
C ARG A 76 13.62 -5.53 1.73
N GLU A 77 14.44 -4.56 1.35
CA GLU A 77 15.35 -3.88 2.29
C GLU A 77 14.57 -3.17 3.40
N SER A 78 13.50 -2.45 3.05
CA SER A 78 12.64 -1.78 4.04
C SER A 78 11.93 -2.77 4.96
N ALA A 79 11.45 -3.90 4.42
CA ALA A 79 10.83 -4.94 5.23
C ALA A 79 11.84 -5.53 6.23
N ARG A 80 13.05 -5.86 5.77
CA ARG A 80 14.12 -6.36 6.62
C ARG A 80 14.44 -5.40 7.75
N PHE A 81 14.65 -4.13 7.45
CA PHE A 81 14.93 -3.10 8.45
C PHE A 81 13.80 -2.96 9.48
N ALA A 82 12.55 -2.97 9.03
CA ALA A 82 11.39 -2.93 9.93
C ALA A 82 11.35 -4.15 10.86
N TYR A 83 11.67 -5.36 10.34
CA TYR A 83 11.75 -6.57 11.16
C TYR A 83 12.88 -6.51 12.18
N GLU A 84 14.05 -5.98 11.81
CA GLU A 84 15.18 -5.80 12.74
C GLU A 84 14.81 -4.84 13.88
N MET A 85 14.12 -3.73 13.60
CA MET A 85 13.61 -2.80 14.64
C MET A 85 12.57 -3.45 15.58
N LEU A 86 11.75 -4.37 15.08
CA LEU A 86 10.75 -5.09 15.89
C LEU A 86 11.39 -6.10 16.84
N GLU A 87 12.63 -6.53 16.58
CA GLU A 87 13.39 -7.48 17.40
C GLU A 87 14.22 -6.78 18.50
N GLU A 88 14.45 -5.47 18.41
CA GLU A 88 15.10 -4.70 19.48
C GLU A 88 14.15 -4.46 20.68
N PRO A 89 14.50 -4.89 21.91
CA PRO A 89 13.67 -4.68 23.09
C PRO A 89 13.65 -3.19 23.48
N THR A 90 12.59 -2.49 23.09
CA THR A 90 12.33 -1.09 23.47
C THR A 90 11.70 -1.02 24.87
N ASP A 91 12.50 -0.65 25.88
CA ASP A 91 12.05 0.01 27.10
C ASP A 91 12.02 1.53 26.84
N ALA A 92 11.00 2.03 26.12
CA ALA A 92 10.71 3.46 26.05
C ALA A 92 9.20 3.69 25.81
N PRO A 93 8.57 4.69 26.47
CA PRO A 93 7.15 4.96 26.32
C PRO A 93 6.79 5.34 24.88
N SER A 94 5.71 4.71 24.41
CA SER A 94 5.12 4.88 23.09
C SER A 94 4.58 6.31 22.86
N GLU A 95 5.35 7.13 22.15
CA GLU A 95 4.86 8.34 21.44
C GLU A 95 5.35 8.39 19.99
N ALA A 96 5.34 7.25 19.28
CA ALA A 96 5.71 7.20 17.86
C ALA A 96 4.64 6.58 16.95
N ALA A 97 3.39 6.54 17.40
CA ALA A 97 2.27 6.01 16.61
C ALA A 97 1.10 7.00 16.49
N ALA A 98 1.40 8.27 16.22
CA ALA A 98 0.44 9.25 15.69
C ALA A 98 1.14 10.56 15.32
N THR A 99 2.18 10.52 14.48
CA THR A 99 2.58 11.71 13.73
C THR A 99 2.65 11.30 12.28
N GLY A 100 1.76 11.89 11.48
CA GLY A 100 1.98 12.00 10.05
C GLY A 100 3.31 12.70 9.88
N GLY A 101 4.36 11.91 9.68
CA GLY A 101 5.71 12.40 9.48
C GLY A 101 5.76 13.06 8.11
N GLU A 102 5.58 14.37 8.10
CA GLU A 102 6.26 15.31 7.22
C GLU A 102 7.78 15.12 7.32
N THR A 103 8.25 13.95 6.91
CA THR A 103 9.60 13.82 6.38
C THR A 103 9.56 14.62 5.09
N PRO A 104 10.46 15.59 4.84
CA PRO A 104 10.45 16.32 3.58
C PRO A 104 10.46 15.27 2.47
N LEU A 105 9.42 15.29 1.65
CA LEU A 105 9.33 14.51 0.43
C LEU A 105 10.55 14.90 -0.40
N THR A 106 11.65 14.15 -0.27
CA THR A 106 12.71 14.15 -1.26
C THR A 106 12.14 13.37 -2.45
N THR A 107 11.30 14.06 -3.21
CA THR A 107 11.02 13.69 -4.58
C THR A 107 12.39 13.73 -5.26
N GLY A 108 12.96 12.56 -5.51
CA GLY A 108 14.15 12.40 -6.33
C GLY A 108 13.81 12.79 -7.77
N SER A 109 13.63 14.07 -8.01
CA SER A 109 13.66 14.63 -9.35
C SER A 109 15.09 14.44 -9.85
N VAL A 110 15.20 13.60 -10.88
CA VAL A 110 16.38 13.42 -11.73
C VAL A 110 16.93 14.82 -12.06
N PRO A 111 18.23 15.09 -11.89
CA PRO A 111 18.80 16.37 -12.31
C PRO A 111 18.60 16.52 -13.82
N ASP A 112 17.99 17.63 -14.20
CA ASP A 112 17.96 18.13 -15.58
C ASP A 112 19.42 18.22 -16.04
N GLN A 113 19.81 17.34 -16.97
CA GLN A 113 21.12 17.45 -17.61
C GLN A 113 21.09 18.71 -18.49
N PRO A 114 22.02 19.66 -18.31
CA PRO A 114 22.12 20.79 -19.21
C PRO A 114 22.47 20.26 -20.60
N ALA A 115 21.58 20.51 -21.56
CA ALA A 115 21.89 20.38 -22.97
C ALA A 115 22.99 21.39 -23.31
N ASP A 116 24.09 20.89 -23.86
CA ASP A 116 25.09 21.62 -24.63
C ASP A 116 24.49 22.81 -25.40
N GLN A 117 25.06 24.00 -25.23
CA GLN A 117 25.46 24.92 -26.32
C GLN A 117 26.54 25.88 -25.85
#